data_AF-A0A327Q0W1-F1
#
_entry.id   AF-A0A327Q0W1-F1
#
_cell.length_a   1.000
_cell.length_b   1.000
_cell.length_c   1.000
_cell.angle_alpha   90.00
_cell.angle_beta   90.00
_cell.angle_gamma   90.00
#
_symmetry.space_group_name_H-M   'P 1'
#
loop_
_entity.id
_entity.type
_entity.pdbx_description
1 polymer ?
#
loop_
_entity_poly.entity_id
_entity_poly.type
_entity_poly.pdbx_seq_one_letter_code
_entity_poly.pdbx_strand_id
1 'polypeptide(L)'
;MKNLFIASVLGWAISAMACQPSQQKPQADSLPPKEDGAIVVPPVDSSVLIEPSRALDEAVVTMIKNNLEKKYANDLAKQLLDSTSRSFYAEAYDVNDDGNKEIFVSLMGPYFCGSGGCNVLLLKSNGERITDFTVTATPIIVSNTSSHKWKDLIIESGGKKHLVKFNGKNYPSNPSVQPVYKETVSDTLPKVLDIAHHTYPKYTF
;
A
#
# COMPACT_ATOMS: atom_id res chain seq x y z
N MET A 1 54.34 41.99 -13.81
CA MET A 1 55.72 41.51 -13.60
C MET A 1 55.62 40.33 -12.62
N LYS A 2 55.90 39.07 -12.93
CA LYS A 2 56.80 38.44 -13.91
C LYS A 2 56.10 37.27 -14.61
N ASN A 3 56.45 37.11 -15.88
CA ASN A 3 56.20 35.95 -16.73
C ASN A 3 56.95 34.70 -16.20
N LEU A 4 56.69 33.49 -16.75
CA LEU A 4 57.48 32.93 -17.88
C LEU A 4 57.68 31.38 -17.86
N PHE A 5 57.61 30.80 -19.08
CA PHE A 5 58.12 29.51 -19.63
C PHE A 5 57.43 28.17 -19.23
N ILE A 6 56.74 27.46 -20.13
CA ILE A 6 57.13 26.64 -21.31
C ILE A 6 57.93 25.38 -20.93
N ALA A 7 57.38 24.18 -21.24
CA ALA A 7 58.05 23.12 -22.02
C ALA A 7 57.14 21.89 -22.20
N SER A 8 56.87 21.53 -23.46
CA SER A 8 56.39 20.19 -23.86
C SER A 8 57.58 19.25 -24.03
N VAL A 9 57.46 17.97 -23.65
CA VAL A 9 58.24 16.87 -24.24
C VAL A 9 57.40 15.58 -24.27
N LEU A 10 57.42 14.93 -25.44
CA LEU A 10 56.87 13.61 -25.80
C LEU A 10 57.50 12.45 -24.99
N GLY A 11 56.80 11.29 -24.95
CA GLY A 11 57.49 9.99 -25.05
C GLY A 11 56.93 8.81 -24.23
N TRP A 12 56.06 8.03 -24.87
CA TRP A 12 56.01 6.55 -24.94
C TRP A 12 56.47 5.68 -23.74
N ALA A 13 55.60 4.77 -23.26
CA ALA A 13 55.72 3.31 -23.46
C ALA A 13 54.77 2.46 -22.57
N ILE A 14 53.99 1.60 -23.24
CA ILE A 14 53.76 0.16 -23.00
C ILE A 14 53.52 -0.35 -21.56
N SER A 15 52.33 -0.90 -21.31
CA SER A 15 52.18 -2.27 -20.76
C SER A 15 50.78 -2.83 -20.97
N ALA A 16 50.75 -4.05 -21.50
CA ALA A 16 49.60 -4.91 -21.73
C ALA A 16 49.39 -5.87 -20.54
N MET A 17 48.14 -6.29 -20.31
CA MET A 17 47.68 -7.70 -20.21
C MET A 17 46.26 -7.72 -19.60
N ALA A 18 45.26 -8.19 -20.36
CA ALA A 18 44.48 -9.44 -20.14
C ALA A 18 43.12 -9.15 -19.46
N CYS A 19 41.98 -9.75 -19.78
CA CYS A 19 41.59 -10.87 -20.64
C CYS A 19 40.09 -10.67 -20.99
N GLN A 20 39.64 -10.99 -22.21
CA GLN A 20 38.20 -11.14 -22.54
C GLN A 20 37.96 -12.52 -23.15
N PRO A 21 36.88 -13.24 -22.76
CA PRO A 21 36.56 -14.55 -23.30
C PRO A 21 35.87 -14.47 -24.68
N SER A 22 36.16 -15.48 -25.48
CA SER A 22 35.76 -15.71 -26.87
C SER A 22 34.29 -16.09 -27.05
N GLN A 23 33.73 -15.71 -28.20
CA GLN A 23 32.47 -16.20 -28.77
C GLN A 23 32.78 -17.14 -29.93
N GLN A 24 32.10 -18.30 -30.02
CA GLN A 24 31.84 -19.01 -31.29
C GLN A 24 30.75 -20.09 -31.14
N LYS A 25 29.85 -20.14 -32.14
CA LYS A 25 28.78 -21.14 -32.49
C LYS A 25 28.92 -21.37 -34.02
N PRO A 26 28.17 -22.23 -34.78
CA PRO A 26 27.29 -23.42 -34.53
C PRO A 26 27.49 -24.63 -35.50
N GLN A 27 26.61 -25.65 -35.37
CA GLN A 27 26.04 -26.65 -36.34
C GLN A 27 26.34 -28.11 -35.98
N ALA A 28 25.52 -29.15 -36.19
CA ALA A 28 24.08 -29.43 -36.45
C ALA A 28 24.09 -30.73 -37.28
N ASP A 29 23.44 -31.81 -36.84
CA ASP A 29 23.07 -32.97 -37.68
C ASP A 29 21.91 -33.77 -37.04
N SER A 30 21.26 -34.60 -37.85
CA SER A 30 19.81 -34.79 -38.01
C SER A 30 19.10 -36.02 -37.36
N LEU A 31 17.76 -35.93 -37.31
CA LEU A 31 16.59 -36.74 -36.82
C LEU A 31 16.36 -38.18 -37.41
N PRO A 32 15.26 -38.96 -37.11
CA PRO A 32 14.41 -39.29 -35.91
C PRO A 32 13.99 -40.82 -35.86
N PRO A 33 12.80 -41.30 -35.39
CA PRO A 33 11.96 -41.11 -34.18
C PRO A 33 11.63 -42.43 -33.42
N LYS A 34 11.02 -42.34 -32.22
CA LYS A 34 9.91 -43.24 -31.82
C LYS A 34 9.02 -42.63 -30.73
N GLU A 35 7.72 -42.74 -30.96
CA GLU A 35 6.60 -42.29 -30.12
C GLU A 35 6.51 -43.11 -28.82
N ASP A 36 5.97 -42.48 -27.76
CA ASP A 36 4.83 -43.01 -26.98
C ASP A 36 4.44 -42.03 -25.86
N GLY A 37 3.15 -41.69 -25.79
CA GLY A 37 2.48 -41.22 -24.56
C GLY A 37 2.30 -39.72 -24.35
N ALA A 38 1.44 -39.07 -25.13
CA ALA A 38 0.90 -37.75 -24.78
C ALA A 38 -0.17 -37.89 -23.67
N ILE A 39 0.14 -37.43 -22.46
CA ILE A 39 -0.90 -37.01 -21.51
C ILE A 39 -1.36 -35.64 -21.99
N VAL A 40 -2.56 -35.57 -22.56
CA VAL A 40 -3.23 -34.31 -22.87
C VAL A 40 -3.59 -33.65 -21.54
N VAL A 41 -2.72 -32.76 -21.07
CA VAL A 41 -3.15 -31.75 -20.09
C VAL A 41 -3.95 -30.72 -20.88
N PRO A 42 -5.24 -30.48 -20.58
CA PRO A 42 -5.96 -29.43 -21.25
C PRO A 42 -5.25 -28.08 -21.00
N PRO A 43 -5.25 -27.15 -21.96
CA PRO A 43 -4.69 -25.83 -21.74
C PRO A 43 -5.43 -25.18 -20.57
N VAL A 44 -4.70 -24.90 -19.48
CA VAL A 44 -5.24 -24.08 -18.39
C VAL A 44 -5.51 -22.70 -18.99
N ASP A 45 -6.80 -22.41 -19.13
CA ASP A 45 -7.31 -21.13 -19.59
C ASP A 45 -6.65 -19.99 -18.80
N SER A 46 -5.84 -19.20 -19.50
CA SER A 46 -5.07 -18.09 -18.96
C SER A 46 -5.89 -16.80 -18.85
N SER A 47 -7.18 -16.89 -18.53
CA SER A 47 -8.09 -15.73 -18.55
C SER A 47 -8.88 -15.45 -17.27
N VAL A 48 -8.42 -15.90 -16.10
CA VAL A 48 -8.90 -15.34 -14.83
C VAL A 48 -7.72 -14.82 -14.02
N LEU A 49 -7.36 -13.56 -14.26
CA LEU A 49 -6.68 -12.76 -13.24
C LEU A 49 -7.69 -12.55 -12.10
N ILE A 50 -7.82 -13.54 -11.22
CA ILE A 50 -8.46 -13.34 -9.93
C ILE A 50 -7.54 -12.35 -9.22
N GLU A 51 -7.92 -11.07 -9.16
CA GLU A 51 -7.28 -10.12 -8.25
C GLU A 51 -7.15 -10.85 -6.91
N PRO A 52 -5.93 -11.04 -6.36
CA PRO A 52 -5.77 -11.75 -5.10
C PRO A 52 -6.72 -11.11 -4.12
N SER A 53 -7.64 -11.91 -3.57
CA SER A 53 -8.76 -11.36 -2.83
C SER A 53 -8.19 -10.44 -1.75
N ARG A 54 -8.60 -9.17 -1.74
CA ARG A 54 -8.30 -8.24 -0.64
C ARG A 54 -8.99 -8.65 0.68
N ALA A 55 -9.47 -9.89 0.75
CA ALA A 55 -10.02 -10.49 1.93
C ALA A 55 -8.92 -10.67 2.96
N LEU A 56 -9.20 -10.22 4.17
CA LEU A 56 -8.36 -10.47 5.32
C LEU A 56 -8.62 -11.88 5.87
N ASP A 57 -7.61 -12.44 6.54
CA ASP A 57 -7.76 -13.68 7.28
C ASP A 57 -8.90 -13.58 8.30
N GLU A 58 -9.66 -14.66 8.47
CA GLU A 58 -10.83 -14.70 9.35
C GLU A 58 -10.49 -14.32 10.80
N ALA A 59 -9.31 -14.70 11.28
CA ALA A 59 -8.81 -14.33 12.61
C ALA A 59 -8.65 -12.81 12.76
N VAL A 60 -8.15 -12.13 11.72
CA VAL A 60 -8.00 -10.67 11.69
C VAL A 60 -9.38 -10.01 11.67
N VAL A 61 -10.29 -10.51 10.82
CA VAL A 61 -11.68 -10.01 10.75
C VAL A 61 -12.36 -10.14 12.11
N THR A 62 -12.24 -11.29 12.77
CA THR A 62 -12.81 -11.54 14.11
C THR A 62 -12.22 -10.59 15.15
N MET A 63 -10.91 -10.36 15.11
CA MET A 63 -10.25 -9.39 15.99
C MET A 63 -10.74 -7.96 15.75
N ILE A 64 -10.96 -7.54 14.50
CA ILE A 64 -11.56 -6.23 14.19
C ILE A 64 -12.97 -6.14 14.79
N LYS A 65 -13.83 -7.13 14.57
CA LYS A 65 -15.21 -7.15 15.12
C LYS A 65 -15.20 -6.99 16.64
N ASN A 66 -14.40 -7.78 17.34
CA ASN A 66 -14.28 -7.70 18.80
C ASN A 66 -13.79 -6.31 19.27
N ASN A 67 -12.86 -5.69 18.53
CA ASN A 67 -12.40 -4.33 18.84
C ASN A 67 -13.51 -3.29 18.65
N LEU A 68 -14.31 -3.40 17.58
CA LEU A 68 -15.41 -2.49 17.31
C LEU A 68 -16.55 -2.67 18.32
N GLU A 69 -16.97 -3.91 18.61
CA GLU A 69 -17.97 -4.21 19.63
C GLU A 69 -17.56 -3.66 21.00
N LYS A 70 -16.29 -3.87 21.39
CA LYS A 70 -15.76 -3.32 22.65
C LYS A 70 -15.74 -1.80 22.65
N LYS A 71 -15.28 -1.18 21.56
CA LYS A 71 -15.16 0.29 21.44
C LYS A 71 -16.54 0.96 21.51
N TYR A 72 -17.55 0.37 20.88
CA TYR A 72 -18.90 0.93 20.77
C TYR A 72 -19.91 0.26 21.71
N ALA A 73 -19.46 -0.49 22.72
CA ALA A 73 -20.33 -1.25 23.63
C ALA A 73 -21.42 -0.38 24.27
N ASN A 74 -21.09 0.84 24.68
CA ASN A 74 -22.06 1.77 25.27
C ASN A 74 -23.12 2.23 24.26
N ASP A 75 -22.71 2.50 23.01
CA ASP A 75 -23.60 2.97 21.96
C ASP A 75 -24.51 1.84 21.47
N LEU A 76 -23.96 0.62 21.39
CA LEU A 76 -24.72 -0.61 21.13
C LEU A 76 -25.75 -0.88 22.22
N ALA A 77 -25.37 -0.80 23.50
CA ALA A 77 -26.28 -1.03 24.62
C ALA A 77 -27.41 0.01 24.69
N LYS A 78 -27.14 1.25 24.29
CA LYS A 78 -28.12 2.34 24.19
C LYS A 78 -28.89 2.36 22.86
N GLN A 79 -28.62 1.40 21.96
CA GLN A 79 -29.24 1.32 20.63
C GLN A 79 -29.03 2.59 19.79
N LEU A 80 -27.91 3.29 19.99
CA LEU A 80 -27.53 4.47 19.20
C LEU A 80 -26.87 4.07 17.87
N LEU A 81 -26.30 2.86 17.81
CA LEU A 81 -25.68 2.31 16.61
C LEU A 81 -26.62 1.32 15.92
N ASP A 82 -27.36 1.79 14.94
CA ASP A 82 -28.29 0.97 14.15
C ASP A 82 -27.58 -0.05 13.25
N SER A 83 -28.33 -1.03 12.73
CA SER A 83 -27.79 -2.09 11.88
C SER A 83 -27.17 -1.58 10.57
N THR A 84 -27.57 -0.41 10.07
CA THR A 84 -27.00 0.18 8.85
C THR A 84 -25.61 0.76 9.08
N SER A 85 -25.31 1.13 10.33
CA SER A 85 -24.01 1.64 10.77
C SER A 85 -23.06 0.57 11.31
N ARG A 86 -23.50 -0.69 11.40
CA ARG A 86 -22.67 -1.82 11.88
C ARG A 86 -21.99 -2.56 10.74
N SER A 87 -21.33 -1.83 9.85
CA SER A 87 -20.56 -2.44 8.77
C SER A 87 -19.27 -1.70 8.47
N PHE A 88 -18.29 -2.42 7.93
CA PHE A 88 -16.98 -1.87 7.63
C PHE A 88 -16.30 -2.56 6.44
N TYR A 89 -15.35 -1.84 5.84
CA TYR A 89 -14.31 -2.39 4.96
C TYR A 89 -12.97 -2.35 5.69
N ALA A 90 -12.06 -3.25 5.37
CA ALA A 90 -10.73 -3.25 5.96
C ALA A 90 -9.66 -3.66 4.96
N GLU A 91 -8.46 -3.12 5.14
CA GLU A 91 -7.26 -3.48 4.38
C GLU A 91 -6.02 -3.37 5.28
N ALA A 92 -5.09 -4.31 5.11
CA ALA A 92 -3.83 -4.32 5.85
C ALA A 92 -2.68 -3.78 4.97
N TYR A 93 -1.94 -2.81 5.49
CA TYR A 93 -0.82 -2.16 4.81
C TYR A 93 0.29 -1.83 5.81
N ASP A 94 1.55 -2.10 5.44
CA ASP A 94 2.72 -1.77 6.27
C ASP A 94 3.08 -0.29 6.05
N VAL A 95 2.60 0.57 6.95
CA VAL A 95 2.74 2.03 6.79
C VAL A 95 4.00 2.56 7.50
N ASN A 96 4.73 1.70 8.21
CA ASN A 96 5.95 2.04 8.93
C ASN A 96 7.21 1.29 8.43
N ASP A 97 7.04 0.43 7.41
CA ASP A 97 8.05 -0.43 6.80
C ASP A 97 8.75 -1.37 7.80
N ASP A 98 8.05 -1.81 8.86
CA ASP A 98 8.59 -2.70 9.90
C ASP A 98 8.34 -4.20 9.66
N GLY A 99 7.60 -4.53 8.59
CA GLY A 99 7.20 -5.88 8.22
C GLY A 99 5.89 -6.36 8.85
N ASN A 100 5.33 -5.63 9.83
CA ASN A 100 4.02 -5.90 10.40
C ASN A 100 3.00 -4.91 9.83
N LYS A 101 2.03 -5.42 9.09
CA LYS A 101 1.00 -4.56 8.49
C LYS A 101 0.07 -3.99 9.55
N GLU A 102 -0.13 -2.68 9.52
CA GLU A 102 -1.25 -2.02 10.17
C GLU A 102 -2.56 -2.29 9.42
N ILE A 103 -3.67 -2.14 10.13
CA ILE A 103 -5.01 -2.43 9.61
C ILE A 103 -5.81 -1.14 9.57
N PHE A 104 -6.22 -0.74 8.37
CA PHE A 104 -7.15 0.36 8.15
C PHE A 104 -8.58 -0.20 8.12
N VAL A 105 -9.47 0.37 8.93
CA VAL A 105 -10.87 -0.07 9.05
C VAL A 105 -11.79 1.11 8.78
N SER A 106 -12.45 1.12 7.62
CA SER A 106 -13.39 2.16 7.22
C SER A 106 -14.80 1.81 7.69
N LEU A 107 -15.34 2.60 8.61
CA LEU A 107 -16.68 2.40 9.18
C LEU A 107 -17.74 3.04 8.30
N MET A 108 -18.82 2.30 8.06
CA MET A 108 -19.88 2.70 7.16
C MET A 108 -21.15 3.10 7.91
N GLY A 109 -21.99 3.90 7.26
CA GLY A 109 -23.33 4.25 7.74
C GLY A 109 -23.42 5.61 8.44
N PRO A 110 -24.64 6.11 8.67
CA PRO A 110 -24.89 7.49 9.09
C PRO A 110 -24.30 7.84 10.46
N TYR A 111 -24.06 6.86 11.33
CA TYR A 111 -23.40 7.12 12.62
C TYR A 111 -21.93 7.54 12.46
N PHE A 112 -21.26 7.06 11.40
CA PHE A 112 -19.83 7.27 11.17
C PHE A 112 -19.51 8.21 10.01
N CYS A 113 -20.47 8.45 9.12
CA CYS A 113 -20.28 9.16 7.87
C CYS A 113 -21.05 10.49 7.84
N GLY A 114 -20.39 11.54 7.35
CA GLY A 114 -20.98 12.83 7.04
C GLY A 114 -20.44 13.39 5.72
N SER A 115 -20.73 14.65 5.42
CA SER A 115 -20.28 15.31 4.18
C SER A 115 -18.75 15.41 4.05
N GLY A 116 -18.03 15.37 5.17
CA GLY A 116 -16.57 15.37 5.19
C GLY A 116 -15.91 14.02 4.90
N GLY A 117 -16.67 12.92 4.92
CA GLY A 117 -16.16 11.55 4.87
C GLY A 117 -16.65 10.71 6.06
N CYS A 118 -16.09 9.51 6.19
CA CYS A 118 -16.41 8.55 7.24
C CYS A 118 -15.30 8.45 8.30
N ASN A 119 -15.60 7.83 9.44
CA ASN A 119 -14.56 7.48 10.39
C ASN A 119 -13.73 6.28 9.89
N VAL A 120 -12.42 6.37 10.04
CA VAL A 120 -11.48 5.27 9.73
C VAL A 120 -10.61 5.01 10.95
N LEU A 121 -10.48 3.75 11.36
CA LEU A 121 -9.56 3.36 12.43
C LEU A 121 -8.27 2.82 11.82
N LEU A 122 -7.14 3.21 12.40
CA LEU A 122 -5.84 2.60 12.15
C LEU A 122 -5.42 1.80 13.38
N LEU A 123 -5.24 0.50 13.19
CA LEU A 123 -4.86 -0.46 14.22
C LEU A 123 -3.49 -1.05 13.90
N LYS A 124 -2.72 -1.42 14.92
CA LYS A 124 -1.58 -2.31 14.77
C LYS A 124 -2.05 -3.69 14.33
N SER A 125 -1.12 -4.53 13.87
CA SER A 125 -1.37 -5.94 13.50
C SER A 125 -2.05 -6.77 14.61
N ASN A 126 -1.84 -6.40 15.88
CA ASN A 126 -2.45 -7.05 17.05
C ASN A 126 -3.80 -6.44 17.48
N GLY A 127 -4.32 -5.45 16.74
CA GLY A 127 -5.58 -4.77 17.04
C GLY A 127 -5.48 -3.57 17.97
N GLU A 128 -4.30 -3.26 18.51
CA GLU A 128 -4.11 -2.06 19.32
C GLU A 128 -4.32 -0.80 18.47
N ARG A 129 -5.17 0.12 18.93
CA ARG A 129 -5.46 1.36 18.20
C ARG A 129 -4.24 2.28 18.13
N ILE A 130 -3.91 2.73 16.91
CA ILE A 130 -2.96 3.82 16.65
C ILE A 130 -3.70 5.15 16.52
N THR A 131 -4.72 5.24 15.67
CA THR A 131 -5.45 6.49 15.40
C THR A 131 -6.90 6.21 15.03
N ASP A 132 -7.82 7.03 15.56
CA ASP A 132 -9.19 7.13 15.05
C ASP A 132 -9.26 8.39 14.19
N PHE A 133 -9.42 8.23 12.88
CA PHE A 133 -9.61 9.33 11.95
C PHE A 133 -11.09 9.69 11.84
N THR A 134 -11.39 10.99 11.83
CA THR A 134 -12.72 11.52 11.51
C THR A 134 -12.74 12.10 10.09
N VAL A 135 -13.93 12.19 9.49
CA VAL A 135 -14.15 12.87 8.20
C VAL A 135 -13.12 12.48 7.12
N THR A 136 -12.92 11.17 6.94
CA THR A 136 -11.95 10.60 6.00
C THR A 136 -12.68 10.03 4.80
N ALA A 137 -12.32 10.49 3.61
CA ALA A 137 -12.69 9.83 2.36
C ALA A 137 -11.61 8.81 1.96
N THR A 138 -12.05 7.69 1.42
CA THR A 138 -11.18 6.64 0.87
C THR A 138 -11.09 6.78 -0.66
N PRO A 139 -9.96 6.41 -1.30
CA PRO A 139 -8.78 5.78 -0.71
C PRO A 139 -7.91 6.72 0.13
N ILE A 140 -7.19 6.13 1.09
CA ILE A 140 -6.08 6.78 1.79
C ILE A 140 -4.82 6.54 0.97
N ILE A 141 -4.16 7.61 0.55
CA ILE A 141 -2.93 7.50 -0.25
C ILE A 141 -1.72 7.51 0.68
N VAL A 142 -0.80 6.58 0.46
CA VAL A 142 0.46 6.49 1.20
C VAL A 142 1.53 7.26 0.44
N SER A 143 2.11 8.28 1.07
CA SER A 143 3.16 9.12 0.47
C SER A 143 4.50 8.39 0.39
N ASN A 144 5.38 8.86 -0.49
CA ASN A 144 6.81 8.48 -0.49
C ASN A 144 7.60 9.16 0.64
N THR A 145 7.04 10.17 1.30
CA THR A 145 7.66 10.83 2.45
C THR A 145 7.29 10.14 3.75
N SER A 146 8.14 10.32 4.77
CA SER A 146 7.92 9.77 6.10
C SER A 146 8.20 10.80 7.18
N SER A 147 7.44 10.73 8.26
CA SER A 147 7.65 11.47 9.51
C SER A 147 7.78 10.46 10.64
N HIS A 148 8.84 10.57 11.45
CA HIS A 148 9.08 9.66 12.58
C HIS A 148 9.09 8.17 12.18
N LYS A 149 9.62 7.83 11.00
CA LYS A 149 9.66 6.47 10.40
C LYS A 149 8.31 5.89 9.96
N TRP A 150 7.25 6.69 9.99
CA TRP A 150 5.94 6.31 9.46
C TRP A 150 5.70 7.08 8.16
N LYS A 151 5.13 6.45 7.13
CA LYS A 151 4.76 7.13 5.88
C LYS A 151 3.77 8.25 6.18
N ASP A 152 3.95 9.39 5.54
CA ASP A 152 2.93 10.44 5.58
C ASP A 152 1.71 9.97 4.76
N LEU A 153 0.52 10.38 5.18
CA LEU A 153 -0.72 10.03 4.49
C LEU A 153 -1.27 11.24 3.75
N ILE A 154 -1.80 11.02 2.54
CA ILE A 154 -2.58 12.02 1.82
C ILE A 154 -4.03 11.56 1.90
N ILE A 155 -4.83 12.30 2.67
CA ILE A 155 -6.21 11.94 2.99
C ILE A 155 -7.14 13.02 2.47
N GLU A 156 -8.17 12.63 1.73
CA GLU A 156 -9.23 13.55 1.34
C GLU A 156 -10.24 13.72 2.48
N SER A 157 -10.60 14.97 2.77
CA SER A 157 -11.59 15.35 3.76
C SER A 157 -12.32 16.60 3.29
N GLY A 158 -13.65 16.56 3.24
CA GLY A 158 -14.46 17.71 2.81
C GLY A 158 -14.10 18.24 1.41
N GLY A 159 -13.72 17.34 0.49
CA GLY A 159 -13.37 17.67 -0.90
C GLY A 159 -11.97 18.26 -1.10
N LYS A 160 -11.11 18.23 -0.08
CA LYS A 160 -9.71 18.65 -0.18
C LYS A 160 -8.78 17.55 0.31
N LYS A 161 -7.62 17.42 -0.32
CA LYS A 161 -6.56 16.50 0.12
C LYS A 161 -5.68 17.19 1.15
N HIS A 162 -5.34 16.46 2.21
CA HIS A 162 -4.55 16.96 3.32
C HIS A 162 -3.35 16.04 3.56
N LEU A 163 -2.20 16.65 3.87
CA LEU A 163 -1.00 15.91 4.25
C LEU A 163 -1.02 15.66 5.76
N VAL A 164 -1.17 14.39 6.14
CA VAL A 164 -1.31 13.94 7.52
C VAL A 164 -0.02 13.24 7.92
N LYS A 165 0.72 13.87 8.82
CA LYS A 165 2.05 13.40 9.26
C LYS A 165 1.97 12.72 10.61
N PHE A 166 2.72 11.62 10.78
CA PHE A 166 2.83 10.97 12.08
C PHE A 166 3.63 11.85 13.05
N ASN A 167 3.10 12.05 14.27
CA ASN A 167 3.70 12.94 15.28
C ASN A 167 4.67 12.24 16.25
N GLY A 168 4.99 10.96 15.99
CA GLY A 168 5.81 10.13 16.87
C GLY A 168 5.01 9.22 17.81
N LYS A 169 3.69 9.43 17.92
CA LYS A 169 2.77 8.57 18.67
C LYS A 169 1.57 8.11 17.86
N ASN A 170 0.98 9.01 17.07
CA ASN A 170 -0.19 8.76 16.23
C ASN A 170 -0.22 9.73 15.05
N TYR A 171 -1.16 9.51 14.14
CA TYR A 171 -1.54 10.55 13.19
C TYR A 171 -2.57 11.50 13.83
N PRO A 172 -2.60 12.79 13.45
CA PRO A 172 -3.67 13.70 13.82
C PRO A 172 -5.04 13.15 13.42
N SER A 173 -5.98 13.13 14.38
CA SER A 173 -7.28 12.46 14.26
C SER A 173 -8.21 13.09 13.22
N ASN A 174 -8.06 14.38 12.93
CA ASN A 174 -8.89 15.06 11.94
C ASN A 174 -8.01 15.54 10.77
N PRO A 175 -8.10 14.92 9.59
CA PRO A 175 -7.38 15.34 8.40
C PRO A 175 -7.75 16.76 7.94
N SER A 176 -9.00 17.21 8.14
CA SER A 176 -9.51 18.49 7.61
C SER A 176 -8.80 19.73 8.17
N VAL A 177 -8.13 19.58 9.31
CA VAL A 177 -7.36 20.64 9.97
C VAL A 177 -5.85 20.56 9.69
N GLN A 178 -5.42 19.56 8.92
CA GLN A 178 -4.02 19.43 8.50
C GLN A 178 -3.72 20.28 7.25
N PRO A 179 -2.44 20.57 6.94
CA PRO A 179 -2.10 21.33 5.75
C PRO A 179 -2.67 20.71 4.47
N VAL A 180 -3.26 21.54 3.61
CA VAL A 180 -3.77 21.11 2.30
C VAL A 180 -2.59 20.65 1.45
N TYR A 181 -2.70 19.45 0.90
CA TYR A 181 -1.77 18.91 -0.08
C TYR A 181 -2.11 19.47 -1.45
N LYS A 182 -1.19 20.23 -2.03
CA LYS A 182 -1.43 21.02 -3.27
C LYS A 182 -0.84 20.38 -4.52
N GLU A 183 -0.03 19.34 -4.36
CA GLU A 183 0.62 18.68 -5.48
C GLU A 183 -0.32 17.66 -6.12
N THR A 184 -0.04 17.32 -7.38
CA THR A 184 -0.72 16.23 -8.06
C THR A 184 -0.31 14.91 -7.42
N VAL A 185 -1.31 14.12 -7.01
CA VAL A 185 -1.08 12.77 -6.52
C VAL A 185 -0.72 11.88 -7.70
N SER A 186 0.46 11.26 -7.68
CA SER A 186 0.86 10.26 -8.68
C SER A 186 -0.01 9.00 -8.57
N ASP A 187 -0.46 8.47 -9.70
CA ASP A 187 -1.23 7.21 -9.75
C ASP A 187 -0.41 5.99 -9.31
N THR A 188 0.91 6.12 -9.24
CA THR A 188 1.81 5.06 -8.77
C THR A 188 1.87 4.96 -7.24
N LEU A 189 1.32 5.92 -6.50
CA LEU A 189 1.32 5.86 -5.04
C LEU A 189 0.34 4.79 -4.54
N PRO A 190 0.71 4.03 -3.49
CA PRO A 190 -0.20 3.06 -2.90
C PRO A 190 -1.49 3.71 -2.41
N LYS A 191 -2.62 3.07 -2.73
CA LYS A 191 -3.97 3.47 -2.32
C LYS A 191 -4.54 2.37 -1.42
N VAL A 192 -4.79 2.72 -0.17
CA VAL A 192 -5.40 1.83 0.82
C VAL A 192 -6.89 2.11 0.89
N LEU A 193 -7.70 1.06 0.92
CA LEU A 193 -9.16 1.09 0.88
C LEU A 193 -9.71 1.76 -0.38
N ASP A 194 -9.20 1.43 -1.56
CA ASP A 194 -9.72 1.95 -2.83
C ASP A 194 -11.02 1.26 -3.26
N ILE A 195 -12.03 1.37 -2.40
CA ILE A 195 -13.34 0.70 -2.47
C ILE A 195 -14.17 1.11 -3.69
N ALA A 196 -13.84 2.24 -4.34
CA ALA A 196 -14.54 2.73 -5.52
C ALA A 196 -14.07 2.01 -6.80
N HIS A 197 -12.83 1.50 -6.82
CA HIS A 197 -12.21 0.91 -8.00
C HIS A 197 -11.97 -0.60 -7.87
N HIS A 198 -12.00 -1.15 -6.64
CA HIS A 198 -11.77 -2.56 -6.40
C HIS A 198 -12.86 -3.20 -5.52
N THR A 199 -12.97 -4.53 -5.60
CA THR A 199 -13.90 -5.29 -4.77
C THR A 199 -13.29 -5.58 -3.40
N TYR A 200 -14.00 -5.20 -2.34
CA TYR A 200 -13.67 -5.51 -0.96
C TYR A 200 -14.83 -6.27 -0.30
N PRO A 201 -14.56 -7.29 0.52
CA PRO A 201 -15.59 -7.87 1.37
C PRO A 201 -16.09 -6.81 2.35
N LYS A 202 -17.42 -6.69 2.45
CA LYS A 202 -18.07 -5.87 3.47
C LYS A 202 -18.35 -6.75 4.68
N TYR A 203 -17.88 -6.34 5.84
CA TYR A 203 -18.07 -7.06 7.10
C TYR A 203 -19.08 -6.34 8.00
N THR A 204 -19.63 -7.06 8.96
CA THR A 204 -20.54 -6.53 10.00
C THR A 204 -20.05 -6.92 11.38
N PHE A 205 -20.44 -6.13 12.38
CA PHE A 205 -20.17 -6.36 13.81
C PHE A 205 -21.39 -5.95 14.66
#